data_AF-A0A7C9ANH1-F1
#
_entry.id   AF-A0A7C9ANH1-F1
#
_cell.length_a   1.000
_cell.length_b   1.000
_cell.length_c   1.000
_cell.angle_alpha   90.00
_cell.angle_beta   90.00
_cell.angle_gamma   90.00
#
_symmetry.space_group_name_H-M   'P 1'
#
loop_
_entity.id
_entity.type
_entity.pdbx_description
1 polymer ?
#
loop_
_entity_poly.entity_id
_entity_poly.type
_entity_poly.pdbx_seq_one_letter_code
_entity_poly.pdbx_strand_id
1 'polypeptide(L)'
;TLINCRRFVTANGCGGEAGREVAAAAAVVVALPSVEVKSGRGAECVICREEMREGRDVCELPCHHLFHWMCILPWLRKRNTCPCCRFQLPTDDVYGEIQRLWEVLVKEGRQDLDQYQRR
;
A
#
# COMPACT_ATOMS: atom_id res chain seq x y z
N THR A 1 -42.96 -14.28 -20.85
CA THR A 1 -42.52 -13.19 -21.75
C THR A 1 -41.42 -12.44 -21.03
N LEU A 2 -40.16 -12.76 -21.34
CA LEU A 2 -38.99 -12.22 -20.64
C LEU A 2 -38.81 -10.74 -21.02
N ILE A 3 -38.89 -9.87 -20.03
CA ILE A 3 -38.66 -8.43 -20.18
C ILE A 3 -37.14 -8.23 -20.29
N ASN A 4 -36.67 -8.26 -21.54
CA ASN A 4 -35.33 -7.87 -21.94
C ASN A 4 -35.35 -6.38 -22.28
N CYS A 5 -34.91 -5.52 -21.36
CA CYS A 5 -34.75 -4.09 -21.65
C CYS A 5 -33.31 -3.79 -22.08
N ARG A 6 -33.03 -4.01 -23.37
CA ARG A 6 -31.88 -3.47 -24.10
C ARG A 6 -32.26 -2.11 -24.72
N ARG A 7 -31.72 -1.03 -24.15
CA ARG A 7 -31.55 0.32 -24.75
C ARG A 7 -30.62 1.08 -23.79
N PHE A 8 -29.31 1.31 -24.00
CA PHE A 8 -28.59 1.97 -25.11
C PHE A 8 -29.31 3.27 -25.54
N VAL A 9 -28.80 4.47 -25.27
CA VAL A 9 -27.54 5.06 -25.77
C VAL A 9 -26.99 6.17 -24.85
N THR A 10 -25.66 6.25 -24.87
CA THR A 10 -24.63 7.11 -24.27
C THR A 10 -24.91 8.61 -24.07
N ALA A 11 -24.63 9.10 -22.85
CA ALA A 11 -24.00 10.40 -22.59
C ALA A 11 -23.29 10.37 -21.22
N ASN A 12 -22.01 10.73 -21.20
CA ASN A 12 -21.16 10.99 -20.03
C ASN A 12 -20.93 9.87 -19.00
N GLY A 13 -19.75 9.28 -19.08
CA GLY A 13 -19.16 8.52 -17.99
C GLY A 13 -17.82 7.92 -18.40
N CYS A 14 -16.75 8.68 -18.23
CA CYS A 14 -15.39 8.16 -18.10
C CYS A 14 -15.37 7.22 -16.87
N GLY A 15 -15.79 5.97 -17.07
CA GLY A 15 -15.68 4.89 -16.09
C GLY A 15 -14.25 4.37 -16.08
N GLY A 16 -13.31 5.22 -15.69
CA GLY A 16 -12.00 4.75 -15.25
C GLY A 16 -12.21 3.89 -14.02
N GLU A 17 -11.61 2.71 -13.99
CA GLU A 17 -11.49 1.90 -12.79
C GLU A 17 -10.71 2.70 -11.74
N ALA A 18 -11.43 3.49 -10.95
CA ALA A 18 -10.90 4.09 -9.74
C ALA A 18 -10.70 2.94 -8.75
N GLY A 19 -9.52 2.31 -8.81
CA GLY A 19 -9.05 1.42 -7.76
C GLY A 19 -9.34 2.09 -6.42
N ARG A 20 -10.11 1.41 -5.57
CA ARG A 20 -10.51 1.94 -4.26
C ARG A 20 -9.25 2.45 -3.55
N GLU A 21 -9.19 3.74 -3.23
CA GLU A 21 -8.13 4.28 -2.39
C GLU A 21 -8.33 3.71 -0.99
N VAL A 22 -7.53 2.70 -0.63
CA VAL A 22 -7.60 2.04 0.68
C VAL A 22 -6.51 2.63 1.57
N ALA A 23 -6.91 3.22 2.69
CA ALA A 23 -6.01 3.76 3.69
C ALA A 23 -5.27 2.65 4.46
N ALA A 24 -4.09 2.96 4.97
CA ALA A 24 -3.43 2.08 5.95
C ALA A 24 -4.21 2.07 7.27
N ALA A 25 -4.17 0.95 7.98
CA ALA A 25 -4.75 0.85 9.32
C ALA A 25 -4.11 1.88 10.26
N ALA A 26 -4.95 2.62 11.00
CA ALA A 26 -4.47 3.66 11.90
C ALA A 26 -3.50 3.10 12.97
N ALA A 27 -3.80 1.91 13.48
CA ALA A 27 -2.95 1.21 14.44
C ALA A 27 -1.56 0.90 13.88
N VAL A 28 -1.48 0.51 12.61
CA VAL A 28 -0.20 0.24 11.93
C VAL A 28 0.61 1.52 11.80
N VAL A 29 -0.04 2.62 11.39
CA VAL A 29 0.64 3.92 11.21
C VAL A 29 1.22 4.44 12.53
N VAL A 30 0.48 4.30 13.63
CA VAL A 30 0.93 4.72 14.97
C VAL A 30 2.08 3.84 15.49
N ALA A 31 2.12 2.57 15.09
CA ALA A 31 3.17 1.64 15.49
C ALA A 31 4.46 1.74 14.64
N LEU A 32 4.50 2.61 13.62
CA LEU A 32 5.70 2.77 12.80
C LEU A 32 6.85 3.34 13.64
N PRO A 33 8.07 2.77 13.52
CA PRO A 33 9.22 3.26 14.27
C PRO A 33 9.56 4.70 13.87
N SER A 34 9.71 5.56 14.88
CA SER A 34 10.35 6.86 14.73
C SER A 34 11.86 6.67 14.82
N VAL A 35 12.58 7.11 13.80
CA VAL A 35 14.02 6.94 13.67
C VAL A 35 14.68 8.30 13.60
N GLU A 36 15.70 8.51 14.42
CA GLU A 36 16.58 9.68 14.29
C GLU A 36 17.64 9.40 13.22
N VAL A 37 17.64 10.19 12.15
CA VAL A 37 18.66 10.09 11.10
C VAL A 37 19.96 10.67 11.64
N LYS A 38 20.99 9.83 11.83
CA LYS A 38 22.36 10.29 12.17
C LYS A 38 22.97 10.98 10.94
N SER A 39 23.53 12.18 11.13
CA SER A 39 24.24 12.96 10.11
C SER A 39 25.34 12.09 9.52
N GLY A 40 25.25 11.79 8.22
CA GLY A 40 26.29 11.03 7.52
C GLY A 40 25.80 10.14 6.39
N ARG A 41 24.49 9.92 6.24
CA ARG A 41 23.91 9.25 5.06
C ARG A 41 22.74 10.07 4.55
N GLY A 42 22.89 10.64 3.35
CA GLY A 42 21.90 11.50 2.70
C GLY A 42 20.59 10.78 2.39
N ALA A 43 19.75 10.61 3.40
CA ALA A 43 18.39 10.13 3.24
C ALA A 43 17.54 11.32 2.76
N GLU A 44 17.15 11.30 1.48
CA GLU A 44 16.24 12.29 0.90
C GLU A 44 14.81 11.78 0.99
N CYS A 45 13.87 12.63 1.41
CA CYS A 45 12.46 12.27 1.39
C CYS A 45 11.91 12.40 -0.03
N VAL A 46 11.56 11.29 -0.68
CA VAL A 46 11.04 11.29 -2.06
C VAL A 46 9.73 12.07 -2.26
N ILE A 47 9.02 12.40 -1.18
CA ILE A 47 7.75 13.13 -1.23
C ILE A 47 8.00 14.64 -1.34
N CYS A 48 8.82 15.22 -0.46
CA CYS A 48 9.12 16.65 -0.46
C CYS A 48 10.46 17.00 -1.15
N ARG A 49 11.28 16.01 -1.48
CA ARG A 49 12.63 16.14 -2.07
C ARG A 49 13.58 16.96 -1.20
N GLU A 50 13.40 16.89 0.12
CA GLU A 50 14.28 17.50 1.11
C GLU A 50 15.13 16.45 1.82
N GLU A 51 16.34 16.83 2.19
CA GLU A 51 17.24 16.02 3.00
C GLU A 51 16.71 15.86 4.43
N MET A 52 16.69 14.62 4.93
CA MET A 52 16.36 14.31 6.31
C MET A 52 17.56 14.63 7.19
N ARG A 53 17.36 15.59 8.11
CA ARG A 53 18.39 16.05 9.05
C ARG A 53 18.19 15.42 10.43
N GLU A 54 19.26 15.41 11.22
CA GLU A 54 19.22 15.05 12.65
C GLU A 54 18.14 15.84 13.39
N GLY A 55 17.37 15.14 14.23
CA GLY A 55 16.31 15.74 15.03
C GLY A 55 14.98 16.02 14.30
N ARG A 56 14.84 15.68 13.01
CA ARG A 56 13.51 15.60 12.38
C ARG A 56 12.89 14.23 12.63
N ASP A 57 11.60 14.20 12.99
CA ASP A 57 10.84 12.96 13.14
C ASP A 57 10.70 12.26 11.78
N VAL A 58 11.50 11.21 11.58
CA VAL A 58 11.48 10.36 10.39
C VAL A 58 10.78 9.05 10.74
N CYS A 59 9.87 8.66 9.85
CA CYS A 59 9.19 7.37 9.86
C CYS A 59 9.98 6.37 9.03
N GLU A 60 10.18 5.17 9.56
CA GLU A 60 10.61 4.01 8.75
C GLU A 60 9.41 3.08 8.51
N LEU A 61 9.13 2.76 7.24
CA LEU A 61 8.11 1.76 6.89
C LEU A 61 8.64 0.34 7.09
N PRO A 62 7.79 -0.70 7.20
CA PRO A 62 8.22 -2.11 7.31
C PRO A 62 9.06 -2.62 6.13
N CYS A 63 9.09 -1.86 5.04
CA CYS A 63 9.91 -2.11 3.86
C CYS A 63 11.25 -1.33 3.88
N HIS A 64 11.67 -0.80 5.03
CA HIS A 64 12.90 -0.04 5.27
C HIS A 64 13.06 1.28 4.49
N HIS A 65 11.96 1.82 3.97
CA HIS A 65 11.97 3.13 3.33
C HIS A 65 11.65 4.23 4.34
N LEU A 66 12.44 5.31 4.29
CA LEU A 66 12.37 6.44 5.21
C LEU A 66 11.57 7.60 4.61
N PHE A 67 10.80 8.28 5.45
CA PHE A 67 10.02 9.47 5.09
C PHE A 67 9.88 10.41 6.28
N HIS A 68 9.72 11.71 6.06
CA HIS A 68 9.24 12.59 7.14
C HIS A 68 7.84 12.17 7.59
N TRP A 69 7.57 12.21 8.90
CA TRP A 69 6.25 11.86 9.45
C TRP A 69 5.13 12.70 8.80
N MET A 70 5.36 14.01 8.68
CA MET A 70 4.43 14.96 8.03
C MET A 70 4.20 14.68 6.54
N CYS A 71 5.16 14.07 5.84
CA CYS A 71 5.03 13.76 4.42
C CYS A 71 4.31 12.43 4.17
N ILE A 72 4.57 11.41 5.00
CA ILE A 72 4.02 10.08 4.82
C ILE A 72 2.60 9.93 5.39
N LEU A 73 2.23 10.68 6.42
CA LEU A 73 0.90 10.62 7.02
C LEU A 73 -0.25 10.93 6.03
N PRO A 74 -0.22 12.03 5.25
CA PRO A 74 -1.27 12.31 4.27
C PRO A 74 -1.37 11.23 3.18
N TRP A 75 -0.24 10.59 2.86
CA TRP A 75 -0.18 9.51 1.90
C TRP A 75 -0.85 8.24 2.45
N LEU A 76 -0.46 7.80 3.66
CA LEU A 76 -1.01 6.60 4.31
C LEU A 76 -2.51 6.72 4.62
N ARG A 77 -3.00 7.95 4.80
CA ARG A 77 -4.44 8.24 4.95
C ARG A 77 -5.25 7.97 3.67
N LYS A 78 -4.62 7.97 2.50
CA LYS A 78 -5.27 7.71 1.22
C LYS A 78 -4.92 6.34 0.65
N ARG A 79 -3.69 5.89 0.86
CA ARG A 79 -3.12 4.69 0.25
C ARG A 79 -2.28 3.93 1.26
N ASN A 80 -2.53 2.63 1.39
CA ASN A 80 -1.73 1.73 2.22
C ASN A 80 -0.40 1.29 1.56
N THR A 81 0.01 1.87 0.44
CA THR A 81 1.22 1.43 -0.29
C THR A 81 2.41 2.35 -0.07
N CYS A 82 3.62 1.79 0.09
CA CYS A 82 4.87 2.54 0.08
C CYS A 82 5.07 3.29 -1.27
N PRO A 83 5.38 4.60 -1.27
CA PRO A 83 5.70 5.36 -2.48
C PRO A 83 6.88 4.81 -3.31
N CYS A 84 7.85 4.15 -2.66
CA CYS A 84 9.07 3.69 -3.32
C CYS A 84 8.94 2.29 -3.91
N CYS A 85 8.44 1.33 -3.14
CA CYS A 85 8.44 -0.10 -3.51
C CYS A 85 7.05 -0.71 -3.64
N ARG A 86 5.99 0.07 -3.44
CA ARG A 86 4.58 -0.38 -3.47
C ARG A 86 4.24 -1.46 -2.44
N PHE A 87 5.08 -1.69 -1.44
CA PHE A 87 4.78 -2.56 -0.30
C PHE A 87 3.47 -2.12 0.35
N GLN A 88 2.51 -3.04 0.47
CA GLN A 88 1.19 -2.76 1.02
C GLN A 88 1.19 -3.01 2.54
N LEU A 89 0.91 -1.96 3.30
CA LEU A 89 0.62 -2.02 4.73
C LEU A 89 -0.76 -2.64 4.97
N PRO A 90 -0.99 -3.27 6.12
CA PRO A 90 -2.31 -3.74 6.50
C PRO A 90 -3.33 -2.61 6.58
N THR A 91 -4.58 -2.93 6.31
CA THR A 91 -5.72 -2.02 6.30
C THR A 91 -6.72 -2.38 7.40
N ASP A 92 -7.66 -1.49 7.71
CA ASP A 92 -8.72 -1.77 8.69
C ASP A 92 -9.86 -2.63 8.07
N ASP A 93 -9.80 -2.94 6.76
CA ASP A 93 -10.76 -3.80 6.10
C ASP A 93 -10.43 -5.29 6.32
N VAL A 94 -11.10 -5.89 7.31
CA VAL A 94 -10.93 -7.29 7.67
C VAL A 94 -11.12 -8.23 6.47
N TYR A 95 -12.13 -7.98 5.63
CA TYR A 95 -12.40 -8.86 4.48
C TYR A 95 -11.34 -8.72 3.39
N GLY A 96 -10.88 -7.49 3.14
CA GLY A 96 -9.77 -7.21 2.24
C GLY A 96 -8.47 -7.91 2.69
N GLU A 97 -8.15 -7.85 3.98
CA GLU A 97 -6.97 -8.53 4.53
C GLU A 97 -7.11 -10.06 4.47
N ILE A 98 -8.28 -10.63 4.78
CA ILE A 98 -8.54 -12.07 4.63
C ILE A 98 -8.31 -12.50 3.19
N GLN A 99 -8.86 -11.76 2.23
CA GLN A 99 -8.68 -12.08 0.81
C GLN A 99 -7.21 -12.00 0.41
N ARG A 100 -6.50 -10.96 0.83
CA ARG A 100 -5.07 -10.79 0.57
C ARG A 100 -4.25 -11.96 1.12
N LEU A 101 -4.51 -12.38 2.35
CA LEU A 101 -3.81 -13.51 2.97
C LEU A 101 -4.13 -14.83 2.26
N TRP A 102 -5.38 -15.05 1.89
CA TRP A 102 -5.79 -16.24 1.14
C TRP A 102 -5.07 -16.33 -0.21
N GLU A 103 -4.95 -15.22 -0.94
CA GLU A 103 -4.20 -15.18 -2.20
C GLU A 103 -2.72 -15.53 -2.02
N VAL A 104 -2.08 -15.12 -0.92
CA VAL A 104 -0.69 -15.47 -0.61
C VAL A 104 -0.57 -16.98 -0.34
N LEU A 105 -1.40 -17.50 0.57
CA LEU A 105 -1.38 -18.92 0.95
C LEU A 105 -1.67 -19.86 -0.24
N VAL A 106 -2.63 -19.50 -1.10
CA VAL A 106 -2.96 -20.30 -2.29
C VAL A 106 -1.84 -20.24 -3.34
N LYS A 107 -1.13 -19.11 -3.46
CA LYS A 107 0.04 -18.99 -4.36
C LYS A 107 1.21 -19.85 -3.87
N GLU A 108 1.51 -19.86 -2.59
CA GLU A 108 2.53 -20.72 -2.00
C GLU A 108 2.20 -22.20 -2.22
N GLY A 109 0.96 -22.62 -1.92
CA GLY A 109 0.53 -24.00 -2.15
C GLY A 109 0.60 -24.45 -3.62
N ARG A 110 0.44 -23.55 -4.59
CA ARG A 110 0.64 -23.86 -6.02
C ARG A 110 2.12 -24.02 -6.37
N GLN A 111 3.00 -23.20 -5.80
CA GLN A 111 4.44 -23.30 -6.02
C GLN A 111 5.00 -24.62 -5.49
N ASP A 112 4.50 -25.08 -4.34
CA ASP A 112 4.87 -26.36 -3.73
C ASP A 112 4.44 -27.56 -4.60
N LEU A 113 3.22 -27.53 -5.17
CA LEU A 113 2.74 -28.57 -6.08
C LEU A 113 3.52 -28.57 -7.42
N ASP A 114 3.80 -27.40 -7.99
CA ASP A 114 4.61 -27.27 -9.21
C ASP A 114 6.07 -27.71 -8.99
N GLN A 115 6.59 -27.60 -7.76
CA GLN A 115 7.91 -28.11 -7.37
C GLN A 115 7.88 -29.64 -7.19
N TYR A 116 6.83 -30.19 -6.58
CA TYR A 116 6.64 -31.64 -6.45
C TYR A 116 6.50 -32.34 -7.81
N GLN A 117 5.69 -31.79 -8.72
CA GLN A 117 5.47 -32.37 -10.06
C GLN A 117 6.69 -32.29 -11.00
N ARG A 118 7.73 -31.53 -10.63
CA ARG A 118 8.99 -31.42 -11.37
C ARG A 118 10.11 -32.33 -10.86
N ARG A 119 9.86 -33.10 -9.80
CA ARG A 119 10.74 -34.16 -9.29
C ARG A 119 10.26 -35.52 -9.79
#